data_AF-A0A8J9YJZ8-F1
#
_entry.id   AF-A0A8J9YJZ8-F1
#
_cell.length_a   1.000
_cell.length_b   1.000
_cell.length_c   1.000
_cell.angle_alpha   90.00
_cell.angle_beta   90.00
_cell.angle_gamma   90.00
#
_symmetry.space_group_name_H-M   'P 1'
#
loop_
_entity.id
_entity.type
_entity.pdbx_description
1 polymer ?
#
loop_
_entity_poly.entity_id
_entity_poly.type
_entity_poly.pdbx_seq_one_letter_code
_entity_poly.pdbx_strand_id
1 'polypeptide(L)' 'MEPNKGSNYLPKITDVEWKLEVLTNTPGVGSDNLLYTVVLKTDREDVRFTCGTQQLQDLVYKLKDLVRHCENVKSELG' A
#
# COMPACT_ATOMS: atom_id res chain seq x y z
N MET A 1 -3.68 -37.13 2.76
CA MET A 1 -4.83 -36.20 2.81
C MET A 1 -4.26 -34.88 3.32
N GLU A 2 -3.95 -33.94 2.42
CA GLU A 2 -3.48 -32.61 2.81
C GLU A 2 -4.66 -31.76 3.30
N PRO A 3 -4.52 -30.93 4.34
CA PRO A 3 -5.62 -30.12 4.83
C PRO A 3 -5.85 -28.91 3.91
N ASN A 4 -7.04 -28.91 3.31
CA ASN A 4 -7.85 -27.78 2.81
C ASN A 4 -7.16 -26.40 2.75
N LYS A 5 -6.62 -26.02 1.58
CA LYS A 5 -6.22 -24.64 1.28
C LYS A 5 -7.44 -23.82 0.87
N GLY A 6 -7.73 -22.77 1.64
CA GLY A 6 -8.34 -21.54 1.13
C GLY A 6 -9.68 -21.18 1.75
N SER A 7 -9.64 -20.56 2.93
CA SER A 7 -10.74 -19.73 3.37
C SER A 7 -10.88 -18.54 2.39
N ASN A 8 -12.10 -18.29 1.91
CA ASN A 8 -12.47 -17.31 0.86
C ASN A 8 -12.27 -15.82 1.25
N TYR A 9 -11.37 -15.54 2.19
CA TYR A 9 -11.09 -14.20 2.66
C TYR A 9 -9.96 -13.57 1.84
N LEU A 10 -10.14 -12.31 1.47
CA LEU A 10 -9.07 -11.50 0.88
C LEU A 10 -7.94 -11.32 1.90
N PRO A 11 -6.67 -11.23 1.46
CA PRO A 11 -5.55 -10.93 2.36
C PRO A 11 -5.82 -9.64 3.14
N LYS A 12 -5.54 -9.66 4.44
CA LYS A 12 -5.69 -8.50 5.32
C LYS A 12 -4.34 -7.82 5.46
N ILE A 13 -4.29 -6.52 5.21
CA ILE A 13 -3.11 -5.72 5.51
C ILE A 13 -2.97 -5.62 7.03
N THR A 14 -1.84 -6.07 7.55
CA THR A 14 -1.54 -6.08 8.99
C THR A 14 -0.54 -4.99 9.37
N ASP A 15 0.33 -4.60 8.44
CA ASP A 15 1.37 -3.58 8.66
C ASP A 15 1.86 -2.99 7.33
N VAL A 16 2.61 -1.89 7.40
CA VAL A 16 3.22 -1.22 6.25
C VAL A 16 4.67 -0.86 6.56
N GLU A 17 5.59 -1.40 5.76
CA GLU A 17 6.99 -0.97 5.75
C GLU A 17 7.27 -0.14 4.50
N TRP A 18 8.16 0.84 4.60
CA TRP A 18 8.54 1.66 3.45
C TRP A 18 10.01 2.09 3.50
N LYS A 19 10.57 2.34 2.33
CA LYS A 19 11.93 2.85 2.14
C LYS A 19 11.93 3.89 1.01
N LEU A 20 12.54 5.05 1.27
CA LEU A 20 12.82 6.07 0.26
C LEU A 20 14.20 5.81 -0.35
N GLU A 21 14.25 5.72 -1.68
CA GLU A 21 15.49 5.54 -2.43
C GLU A 21 15.63 6.66 -3.46
N VAL A 22 16.82 7.26 -3.50
CA VAL A 22 17.15 8.31 -4.45
C VAL A 22 17.84 7.66 -5.65
N LEU A 23 17.19 7.69 -6.82
CA LEU A 23 17.81 7.27 -8.08
C LEU A 23 18.32 8.50 -8.84
N THR A 24 19.55 8.91 -8.54
CA THR A 24 20.24 9.94 -9.33
C THR A 24 21.08 9.28 -10.41
N ASN A 25 20.56 9.20 -11.63
CA ASN A 25 21.39 8.83 -12.80
C ASN A 25 22.19 10.02 -13.36
N THR A 26 22.00 11.23 -12.82
CA THR A 26 22.66 12.46 -13.29
C THR A 26 22.87 13.45 -12.13
N PRO A 27 24.09 13.99 -11.93
CA PRO A 27 24.32 15.07 -10.98
C PRO A 27 23.50 16.31 -11.39
N GLY A 28 22.70 16.86 -10.48
CA GLY A 28 22.01 18.14 -10.67
C GLY A 28 20.53 18.09 -11.06
N VAL A 29 19.93 16.90 -11.22
CA VAL A 29 18.46 16.78 -11.37
C VAL A 29 17.84 16.72 -9.97
N GLY A 30 16.90 17.63 -9.68
CA GLY A 30 16.25 17.79 -8.38
C GLY A 30 15.44 16.56 -7.93
N SER A 31 14.69 16.73 -6.84
CA SER A 31 13.89 15.71 -6.11
C SER A 31 12.86 14.92 -6.93
N ASP A 32 12.81 15.09 -8.25
CA ASP A 32 11.79 14.54 -9.13
C ASP A 32 12.00 13.05 -9.45
N ASN A 33 13.14 12.46 -9.06
CA ASN A 33 13.48 11.05 -9.27
C ASN A 33 13.46 10.20 -7.97
N LEU A 34 12.69 10.64 -6.96
CA LEU A 34 12.51 9.85 -5.74
C LEU A 34 11.64 8.62 -6.03
N LEU A 35 12.16 7.44 -5.71
CA LEU A 35 11.40 6.21 -5.72
C LEU A 35 11.12 5.74 -4.30
N TYR A 36 9.90 5.29 -4.08
CA TYR A 36 9.43 4.78 -2.81
C TYR A 36 9.15 3.30 -2.96
N THR A 37 9.90 2.48 -2.23
CA THR A 37 9.63 1.06 -2.11
C THR A 37 8.72 0.85 -0.91
N VAL A 38 7.49 0.38 -1.16
CA VAL A 38 6.47 0.12 -0.14
C VAL A 38 6.24 -1.39 -0.07
N VAL A 39 6.13 -1.90 1.15
CA VAL A 39 5.80 -3.29 1.46
C VAL A 39 4.56 -3.29 2.33
N LEU A 40 3.46 -3.78 1.81
CA LEU A 40 2.25 -4.05 2.57
C LEU A 40 2.39 -5.44 3.18
N LYS A 41 2.53 -5.51 4.51
CA LYS A 41 2.51 -6.78 5.23
C LYS A 41 1.09 -7.28 5.26
N THR A 42 0.92 -8.56 4.93
CA THR A 42 -0.39 -9.20 5.01
C THR A 42 -0.34 -10.44 5.88
N ASP A 43 -1.51 -10.91 6.29
CA ASP A 43 -1.68 -12.22 6.94
C ASP A 43 -1.37 -13.43 6.02
N ARG A 44 -1.00 -13.16 4.76
CA ARG A 44 -0.62 -14.15 3.76
C ARG A 44 0.76 -13.85 3.19
N GLU A 45 0.81 -13.23 2.02
CA GLU A 45 2.04 -12.87 1.32
C GLU A 45 2.17 -11.35 1.26
N ASP A 46 3.38 -10.85 1.53
CA ASP A 46 3.68 -9.43 1.47
C ASP A 46 3.55 -8.91 0.03
N VAL A 47 2.92 -7.75 -0.12
CA VAL A 47 2.84 -7.07 -1.43
C VAL A 47 3.89 -5.99 -1.48
N ARG A 48 4.86 -6.12 -2.40
CA ARG A 48 5.95 -5.17 -2.60
C ARG A 48 5.83 -4.44 -3.94
N PHE A 49 5.95 -3.13 -3.91
CA PHE A 49 6.01 -2.31 -5.13
C PHE A 49 6.91 -1.09 -4.94
N THR A 50 7.40 -0.56 -6.06
CA THR A 50 8.15 0.69 -6.11
C THR A 50 7.37 1.70 -6.94
N CYS A 51 7.28 2.94 -6.46
CA CYS A 51 6.47 3.97 -7.10
C CYS A 51 7.10 5.35 -6.96
N GLY A 52 6.76 6.27 -7.86
CA GLY A 52 7.15 7.68 -7.75
C GLY A 52 6.22 8.45 -6.81
N THR A 53 6.57 9.70 -6.51
CA THR A 53 5.82 10.58 -5.58
C THR A 53 4.33 10.67 -5.90
N GLN A 54 3.96 10.87 -7.18
CA GLN A 54 2.55 11.01 -7.57
C GLN A 54 1.75 9.73 -7.30
N GLN A 55 2.31 8.57 -7.67
CA GLN A 55 1.66 7.28 -7.46
C GLN A 55 1.49 6.96 -5.97
N LEU A 56 2.48 7.34 -5.14
CA LEU A 56 2.38 7.21 -3.69
C LEU A 56 1.26 8.09 -3.11
N GLN A 57 1.16 9.34 -3.58
CA GLN A 57 0.07 10.23 -3.17
C GLN A 57 -1.30 9.66 -3.55
N ASP A 58 -1.46 9.18 -4.77
CA ASP A 58 -2.71 8.56 -5.25
C ASP A 58 -3.11 7.36 -4.37
N LEU A 59 -2.14 6.53 -3.97
CA LEU A 59 -2.39 5.42 -3.05
C LEU A 59 -2.89 5.91 -1.69
N VAL A 60 -2.23 6.91 -1.10
CA VAL A 60 -2.63 7.48 0.20
C VAL A 60 -4.04 8.08 0.13
N TYR A 61 -4.38 8.76 -0.96
CA TYR A 61 -5.73 9.30 -1.16
C TYR A 61 -6.78 8.20 -1.23
N LYS A 62 -6.54 7.14 -2.01
CA LYS A 62 -7.45 5.98 -2.10
C LYS A 62 -7.67 5.31 -0.74
N LEU A 63 -6.60 5.16 0.06
CA LEU A 63 -6.72 4.59 1.41
C LEU A 63 -7.57 5.48 2.33
N LYS A 64 -7.39 6.80 2.29
CA LYS A 64 -8.21 7.75 3.07
C LYS A 64 -9.68 7.70 2.69
N ASP A 65 -9.98 7.64 1.39
CA ASP A 65 -11.37 7.55 0.93
C ASP A 65 -12.01 6.21 1.31
N LEU A 66 -11.24 5.12 1.31
CA LEU A 66 -11.68 3.82 1.84
C LEU A 66 -12.04 3.89 3.32
N VAL A 67 -11.21 4.54 4.14
CA VAL A 67 -11.50 4.74 5.58
C VAL A 67 -12.79 5.52 5.77
N ARG A 68 -12.96 6.65 5.07
CA ARG A 68 -14.20 7.45 5.12
C ARG A 68 -15.42 6.63 4.71
N HIS A 69 -15.30 5.81 3.67
CA HIS A 69 -16.38 4.95 3.24
C HIS A 69 -16.76 3.93 4.32
N CYS A 70 -15.79 3.28 4.95
CA CYS A 70 -16.04 2.35 6.06
C CYS A 70 -16.70 3.05 7.26
N GLU A 71 -16.30 4.27 7.59
CA GLU A 71 -16.91 5.08 8.66
C GLU A 71 -18.37 5.42 8.34
N ASN A 72 -18.65 5.84 7.11
CA ASN A 72 -20.01 6.14 6.66
C ASN A 72 -20.90 4.88 6.72
N VAL A 73 -20.44 3.75 6.17
CA VAL A 73 -21.19 2.47 6.22
C VAL A 73 -21.47 2.05 7.66
N LYS A 74 -20.50 2.24 8.57
CA LYS A 74 -20.70 1.97 10.00
C LYS A 74 -21.78 2.87 10.62
N SER A 75 -21.87 4.13 10.20
CA SER A 75 -22.90 5.08 10.68
C SER A 75 -24.31 4.75 10.18
N GLU A 76 -24.43 4.14 9.00
CA GLU A 76 -25.72 3.73 8.42
C GLU A 76 -26.25 2.40 8.99
N LEU A 77 -25.37 1.60 9.61
CA LEU A 77 -25.70 0.30 10.22
C LEU A 77 -26.02 0.38 11.72
N GLY A 78 -25.89 1.56 12.35
CA GLY A 78 -26.19 1.81 13.77
C GLY A 78 -27.49 2.57 13.95
#